data_AF-A0A914P0F6-F1
#
_entry.id   AF-A0A914P0F6-F1
#
_cell.length_a   1.000
_cell.length_b   1.000
_cell.length_c   1.000
_cell.angle_alpha   90.00
_cell.angle_beta   90.00
_cell.angle_gamma   90.00
#
_symmetry.space_group_name_H-M   'P 1'
#
loop_
_entity.id
_entity.type
_entity.pdbx_description
1 polymer ?
#
loop_
_entity_poly.entity_id
_entity_poly.type
_entity_poly.pdbx_seq_one_letter_code
_entity_poly.pdbx_strand_id
1 'polypeptide(L)'
;MNSLLLIAFFIPLILCSNKGCSSIWAIICESTYKWNFGSQLVGSNGQPVQLVGMSLFWSSCGEGEVFYNKATVNSLKCSWNSNVVRAAMGVEYSGCQRPGYLDAPNVELGKVEAVVKAAIELDMYVILDFHDHNAQQHVKQAVSE
;
A
#
# COMPACT_ATOMS: atom_id res chain seq x y z
N MET A 1 34.05 34.22 -32.19
CA MET A 1 32.64 33.82 -32.33
C MET A 1 32.52 32.39 -31.83
N ASN A 2 31.98 32.25 -30.62
CA ASN A 2 31.81 30.98 -29.92
C ASN A 2 30.71 30.15 -30.60
N SER A 3 30.91 28.85 -30.73
CA SER A 3 29.81 27.90 -30.92
C SER A 3 30.02 26.74 -29.95
N LEU A 4 29.40 26.87 -28.78
CA LEU A 4 29.20 25.76 -27.86
C LEU A 4 28.14 24.83 -28.47
N LEU A 5 28.53 23.58 -28.69
CA LEU A 5 27.62 22.46 -28.94
C LEU A 5 26.81 22.20 -27.65
N LEU A 6 25.52 22.56 -27.67
CA LEU A 6 24.55 22.11 -26.68
C LEU A 6 24.09 20.69 -27.06
N ILE A 7 24.73 19.68 -26.48
CA ILE A 7 24.20 18.32 -26.47
C ILE A 7 23.06 18.30 -25.44
N ALA A 8 21.84 18.57 -25.91
CA ALA A 8 20.64 18.35 -25.12
C ALA A 8 20.46 16.82 -24.96
N PHE A 9 20.91 16.28 -23.83
CA PHE A 9 20.49 14.96 -23.36
C PHE A 9 18.98 15.02 -23.14
N PHE A 10 18.20 14.57 -24.13
CA PHE A 10 16.84 14.14 -23.93
C PHE A 10 16.88 12.87 -23.06
N ILE A 11 16.95 13.07 -21.74
CA ILE A 11 16.50 12.04 -20.80
C ILE A 11 15.00 11.88 -21.09
N PRO A 12 14.51 10.68 -21.46
CA PRO A 12 13.09 10.48 -21.55
C PRO A 12 12.53 10.65 -20.14
N LEU A 13 11.94 11.80 -19.89
CA LEU A 13 11.12 12.05 -18.72
C LEU A 13 9.93 11.08 -18.87
N ILE A 14 10.06 9.90 -18.28
CA ILE A 14 8.91 9.02 -18.06
C ILE A 14 8.00 9.84 -17.15
N LEU A 15 7.01 10.49 -17.77
CA LEU A 15 5.97 11.24 -17.09
C LEU A 15 5.16 10.24 -16.27
N CYS A 16 5.58 10.05 -15.03
CA CYS A 16 4.82 9.34 -14.05
C CYS A 16 3.56 10.16 -13.76
N SER A 17 2.40 9.61 -14.09
CA SER A 17 1.12 10.31 -13.96
C SER A 17 0.81 10.49 -12.48
N ASN A 18 0.55 11.73 -12.07
CA ASN A 18 0.13 12.12 -10.73
C ASN A 18 -1.32 11.66 -10.47
N LYS A 19 -1.58 10.35 -10.53
CA LYS A 19 -2.94 9.81 -10.42
C LYS A 19 -3.47 10.08 -9.00
N GLY A 20 -4.29 11.13 -8.89
CA GLY A 20 -5.06 11.47 -7.69
C GLY A 20 -4.46 12.56 -6.78
N CYS A 21 -3.20 12.95 -6.92
CA CYS A 21 -2.59 13.98 -6.08
C CYS A 21 -2.39 15.31 -6.84
N SER A 22 -2.90 16.42 -6.28
CA SER A 22 -2.77 17.78 -6.83
C SER A 22 -1.34 18.36 -6.71
N SER A 23 -0.47 17.75 -5.89
CA SER A 23 0.87 18.26 -5.59
C SER A 23 1.96 17.56 -6.41
N ILE A 24 2.96 18.35 -6.84
CA ILE A 24 4.09 18.01 -7.71
C ILE A 24 5.04 16.91 -7.18
N TRP A 25 4.79 16.37 -5.99
CA TRP A 25 5.73 15.53 -5.24
C TRP A 25 5.41 14.04 -5.22
N ALA A 26 4.27 13.60 -5.75
CA ALA A 26 3.90 12.17 -5.75
C ALA A 26 4.48 11.45 -6.96
N ILE A 27 5.78 11.13 -6.93
CA ILE A 27 6.42 10.29 -7.95
C ILE A 27 6.70 8.93 -7.35
N ILE A 28 5.90 7.94 -7.74
CA ILE A 28 6.24 6.52 -7.59
C ILE A 28 5.72 5.84 -8.84
N CYS A 29 6.62 5.55 -9.78
CA CYS A 29 6.32 4.73 -10.96
C CYS A 29 7.22 3.51 -10.93
N GLU A 30 6.87 2.52 -10.11
CA GLU A 30 7.34 1.16 -10.35
C GLU A 30 6.20 0.23 -9.99
N SER A 31 5.87 -0.71 -10.87
CA SER A 31 4.68 -1.57 -10.74
C SER A 31 5.00 -2.97 -10.24
N THR A 32 6.27 -3.27 -9.93
CA THR A 32 6.67 -4.59 -9.41
C THR A 32 7.99 -4.51 -8.67
N TYR A 33 7.98 -4.94 -7.40
CA TYR A 33 9.19 -5.15 -6.61
C TYR A 33 9.48 -6.64 -6.46
N LYS A 34 10.76 -6.98 -6.36
CA LYS A 34 11.22 -8.33 -6.05
C LYS A 34 12.34 -8.25 -5.02
N TRP A 35 12.49 -9.31 -4.25
CA TRP A 35 13.73 -9.53 -3.50
C TRP A 35 14.83 -9.97 -4.46
N ASN A 36 16.00 -9.35 -4.38
CA ASN A 36 17.17 -9.87 -5.08
C ASN A 36 17.80 -11.05 -4.31
N PHE A 37 18.77 -11.75 -4.90
CA PHE A 37 19.54 -12.82 -4.23
C PHE A 37 20.36 -12.35 -3.00
N GLY A 38 20.26 -11.07 -2.62
CA GLY A 38 20.77 -10.51 -1.38
C GLY A 38 19.65 -10.22 -0.38
N SER A 39 19.71 -9.06 0.28
CA SER A 39 18.76 -8.62 1.31
C SER A 39 18.03 -7.32 0.97
N GLN A 40 17.93 -6.98 -0.32
CA GLN A 40 17.35 -5.72 -0.77
C GLN A 40 16.05 -5.94 -1.54
N LEU A 41 15.07 -5.09 -1.24
CA LEU A 41 13.90 -4.90 -2.08
C LEU A 41 14.32 -4.07 -3.29
N VAL A 42 14.11 -4.60 -4.49
CA VAL A 42 14.47 -3.92 -5.73
C VAL A 42 13.26 -3.71 -6.65
N GLY A 43 13.34 -2.61 -7.38
CA GLY A 43 12.52 -2.23 -8.51
C GLY A 43 12.54 -3.21 -9.67
N SER A 44 11.58 -3.06 -10.57
CA SER A 44 11.57 -3.75 -11.86
C SER A 44 12.80 -3.42 -12.74
N ASN A 45 13.44 -2.27 -12.50
CA ASN A 45 14.69 -1.82 -13.12
C ASN A 45 15.96 -2.33 -12.38
N GLY A 46 15.80 -3.14 -11.33
CA GLY A 46 16.88 -3.67 -10.51
C GLY A 46 17.48 -2.67 -9.51
N GLN A 47 16.93 -1.47 -9.37
CA GLN A 47 17.40 -0.48 -8.40
C GLN A 47 16.80 -0.74 -7.01
N PRO A 48 17.53 -0.47 -5.90
CA PRO A 48 16.98 -0.60 -4.56
C PRO A 48 15.80 0.35 -4.33
N VAL A 49 14.79 -0.14 -3.61
CA VAL A 49 13.59 0.64 -3.27
C VAL A 49 13.34 0.59 -1.77
N GLN A 50 12.84 1.71 -1.23
CA GLN A 50 12.41 1.80 0.16
C GLN A 50 10.91 2.08 0.23
N LEU A 51 10.19 1.28 1.00
CA LEU A 51 8.80 1.53 1.34
C LEU A 51 8.69 2.30 2.65
N VAL A 52 7.97 3.42 2.63
CA VAL A 52 7.69 4.30 3.76
C VAL A 52 6.20 4.64 3.74
N GLY A 53 5.53 4.38 4.85
CA GLY A 53 4.10 4.64 4.96
C GLY A 53 3.54 4.23 6.30
N MET A 54 2.21 4.04 6.33
CA MET A 54 1.46 3.85 7.58
C MET A 54 0.69 2.54 7.59
N SER A 55 0.53 1.99 8.80
CA SER A 55 -0.45 0.95 9.06
C SER A 55 -1.75 1.58 9.52
N LEU A 56 -2.85 1.10 8.97
CA LEU A 56 -4.14 1.31 9.59
C LEU A 56 -4.19 0.49 10.89
N PHE A 57 -5.04 0.94 11.81
CA PHE A 57 -5.39 0.15 12.99
C PHE A 57 -6.23 -1.06 12.57
N TRP A 58 -6.48 -1.97 13.52
CA TRP A 58 -7.29 -3.16 13.31
C TRP A 58 -8.65 -2.83 12.67
N SER A 59 -8.99 -3.52 11.58
CA SER A 59 -10.23 -3.31 10.82
C SER A 59 -11.50 -3.63 11.60
N SER A 60 -11.42 -4.52 12.59
CA SER A 60 -12.55 -4.92 13.43
C SER A 60 -12.86 -3.91 14.54
N CYS A 61 -11.92 -3.03 14.90
CA CYS A 61 -12.12 -2.04 15.97
C CYS A 61 -12.81 -0.79 15.42
N GLY A 62 -13.75 -0.22 16.18
CA GLY A 62 -14.50 0.95 15.71
C GLY A 62 -13.63 2.18 15.45
N GLU A 63 -12.58 2.35 16.23
CA GLU A 63 -11.57 3.41 16.07
C GLU A 63 -10.73 3.23 14.80
N GLY A 64 -10.55 1.98 14.33
CA GLY A 64 -9.77 1.65 13.14
C GLY A 64 -10.61 1.62 11.87
N GLU A 65 -11.78 0.99 11.93
CA GLU A 65 -12.68 0.74 10.81
C GLU A 65 -12.99 2.01 10.01
N VAL A 66 -13.21 3.14 10.70
CA VAL A 66 -13.54 4.42 10.06
C VAL A 66 -12.48 4.88 9.06
N PHE A 67 -11.25 4.38 9.16
CA PHE A 67 -10.14 4.74 8.26
C PHE A 67 -10.00 3.83 7.03
N TYR A 68 -10.77 2.74 6.92
CA TYR A 68 -10.74 1.81 5.77
C TYR A 68 -11.54 2.36 4.59
N ASN A 69 -11.09 3.50 4.06
CA ASN A 69 -11.75 4.19 2.95
C ASN A 69 -10.74 4.91 2.05
N LYS A 70 -11.20 5.27 0.84
CA LYS A 70 -10.37 5.94 -0.18
C LYS A 70 -9.83 7.30 0.29
N ALA A 71 -10.58 8.07 1.08
CA ALA A 71 -10.17 9.39 1.52
C ALA A 71 -8.95 9.33 2.47
N THR A 72 -8.90 8.32 3.34
CA THR A 72 -7.72 8.05 4.17
C THR A 72 -6.51 7.71 3.30
N VAL A 73 -6.64 6.74 2.37
CA VAL A 73 -5.53 6.31 1.51
C VAL A 73 -5.01 7.48 0.66
N ASN A 74 -5.91 8.31 0.14
CA ASN A 74 -5.56 9.53 -0.58
C ASN A 74 -4.78 10.51 0.29
N SER A 75 -5.17 10.68 1.56
CA SER A 75 -4.46 11.54 2.50
C SER A 75 -3.05 11.00 2.81
N LEU A 76 -2.91 9.68 3.00
CA LEU A 76 -1.61 9.04 3.20
C LEU A 76 -0.69 9.25 2.00
N LYS A 77 -1.19 9.05 0.78
CA LYS A 77 -0.42 9.26 -0.45
C LYS A 77 -0.07 10.73 -0.65
N CYS A 78 -1.07 11.60 -0.70
CA CYS A 78 -0.91 12.97 -1.19
C CYS A 78 -0.43 13.96 -0.14
N SER A 79 -0.76 13.74 1.13
CA SER A 79 -0.39 14.65 2.23
C SER A 79 0.79 14.13 3.02
N TRP A 80 0.92 12.82 3.20
CA TRP A 80 1.99 12.21 4.00
C TRP A 80 3.10 11.61 3.15
N ASN A 81 2.99 11.70 1.82
CA ASN A 81 3.96 11.15 0.87
C ASN A 81 4.24 9.65 1.09
N SER A 82 3.23 8.91 1.55
CA SER A 82 3.35 7.47 1.78
C SER A 82 3.32 6.72 0.45
N ASN A 83 4.19 5.71 0.34
CA ASN A 83 4.24 4.84 -0.82
C ASN A 83 3.66 3.45 -0.59
N VAL A 84 3.37 3.13 0.67
CA VAL A 84 2.75 1.88 1.09
C VAL A 84 1.72 2.14 2.19
N VAL A 85 0.62 1.39 2.18
CA VAL A 85 -0.35 1.35 3.29
C VAL A 85 -0.51 -0.09 3.73
N ARG A 86 -0.54 -0.33 5.04
CA ARG A 86 -0.84 -1.66 5.59
C ARG A 86 -2.30 -1.72 6.06
N ALA A 87 -3.06 -2.66 5.52
CA ALA A 87 -4.43 -2.95 5.91
C ALA A 87 -4.44 -4.12 6.91
N ALA A 88 -4.54 -3.81 8.19
CA ALA A 88 -4.49 -4.76 9.30
C ALA A 88 -5.87 -5.41 9.54
N MET A 89 -6.15 -6.49 8.83
CA MET A 89 -7.43 -7.18 8.89
C MET A 89 -7.53 -7.99 10.19
N GLY A 90 -8.40 -7.55 11.12
CA GLY A 90 -8.64 -8.28 12.36
C GLY A 90 -9.24 -9.66 12.08
N VAL A 91 -8.66 -10.71 12.67
CA VAL A 91 -9.04 -12.10 12.37
C VAL A 91 -9.99 -12.68 13.40
N GLU A 92 -9.58 -12.67 14.66
CA GLU A 92 -10.40 -13.15 15.78
C GLU A 92 -11.30 -12.04 16.33
N TYR A 93 -12.29 -12.44 17.12
CA TYR A 93 -12.94 -11.56 18.09
C TYR A 93 -11.92 -11.17 19.18
N SER A 94 -11.07 -10.18 18.88
CA SER A 94 -10.00 -9.72 19.77
C SER A 94 -10.48 -8.57 20.67
N GLY A 95 -9.54 -7.90 21.36
CA GLY A 95 -9.79 -6.84 22.36
C GLY A 95 -10.63 -5.62 21.91
N CYS A 96 -11.18 -5.65 20.70
CA CYS A 96 -12.02 -4.61 20.11
C CYS A 96 -13.52 -4.89 20.14
N GLN A 97 -13.93 -5.95 20.85
CA GLN A 97 -15.34 -6.26 21.14
C GLN A 97 -16.23 -6.38 19.90
N ARG A 98 -15.64 -6.65 18.73
CA ARG A 98 -16.31 -6.76 17.43
C ARG A 98 -15.83 -8.00 16.66
N PRO A 99 -16.70 -8.57 15.81
CA PRO A 99 -16.35 -9.70 14.95
C PRO A 99 -15.11 -9.42 14.09
N GLY A 100 -14.19 -10.36 14.04
CA GLY A 100 -13.08 -10.38 13.08
C GLY A 100 -13.45 -11.16 11.81
N TYR A 101 -12.46 -11.40 10.96
CA TYR A 101 -12.61 -12.13 9.70
C TYR A 101 -13.23 -13.53 9.87
N LEU A 102 -12.94 -14.23 10.96
CA LEU A 102 -13.50 -15.58 11.20
C LEU A 102 -15.01 -15.56 11.36
N ASP A 103 -15.55 -14.52 11.99
CA ASP A 103 -16.97 -14.38 12.29
C ASP A 103 -17.72 -13.57 11.21
N ALA A 104 -17.04 -12.63 10.56
CA ALA A 104 -17.62 -11.70 9.58
C ALA A 104 -16.70 -11.51 8.35
N PRO A 105 -16.42 -12.58 7.57
CA PRO A 105 -15.40 -12.55 6.52
C PRO A 105 -15.70 -11.51 5.43
N ASN A 106 -16.95 -11.42 4.98
CA ASN A 106 -17.35 -10.46 3.94
C ASN A 106 -17.21 -8.99 4.40
N VAL A 107 -17.41 -8.73 5.69
CA VAL A 107 -17.31 -7.38 6.24
C VAL A 107 -15.85 -6.95 6.29
N GLU A 108 -14.98 -7.80 6.84
CA GLU A 108 -13.56 -7.50 6.98
C GLU A 108 -12.85 -7.47 5.61
N LEU A 109 -13.19 -8.38 4.69
CA LEU A 109 -12.71 -8.33 3.32
C LEU A 109 -13.18 -7.07 2.59
N GLY A 110 -14.44 -6.65 2.75
CA GLY A 110 -14.95 -5.43 2.13
C GLY A 110 -14.16 -4.18 2.51
N LYS A 111 -13.74 -4.10 3.79
CA LYS A 111 -12.88 -3.01 4.29
C LYS A 111 -11.50 -3.06 3.65
N VAL A 112 -10.86 -4.22 3.62
CA VAL A 112 -9.55 -4.41 3.00
C VAL A 112 -9.59 -4.12 1.50
N GLU A 113 -10.61 -4.61 0.80
CA GLU A 113 -10.83 -4.34 -0.63
C GLU A 113 -10.97 -2.84 -0.93
N ALA A 114 -11.63 -2.08 -0.06
CA ALA A 114 -11.75 -0.63 -0.24
C ALA A 114 -10.36 0.04 -0.20
N VAL A 115 -9.48 -0.40 0.71
CA VAL A 115 -8.10 0.10 0.80
C VAL A 115 -7.28 -0.35 -0.43
N VAL A 116 -7.40 -1.60 -0.86
CA VAL A 116 -6.72 -2.13 -2.05
C VAL A 116 -7.10 -1.37 -3.31
N LYS A 117 -8.41 -1.21 -3.56
CA LYS A 117 -8.92 -0.48 -4.73
C LYS A 117 -8.40 0.95 -4.73
N ALA A 118 -8.43 1.63 -3.58
CA ALA A 118 -7.88 2.98 -3.46
C ALA A 118 -6.36 3.03 -3.69
N ALA A 119 -5.60 2.08 -3.15
CA ALA A 119 -4.15 2.01 -3.32
C ALA A 119 -3.75 1.78 -4.79
N ILE A 120 -4.46 0.89 -5.50
CA ILE A 120 -4.28 0.65 -6.95
C ILE A 120 -4.57 1.93 -7.74
N GLU A 121 -5.69 2.62 -7.44
CA GLU A 121 -6.06 3.85 -8.11
C GLU A 121 -5.04 4.99 -7.91
N LEU A 122 -4.37 5.01 -6.76
CA LEU A 122 -3.41 6.05 -6.34
C LEU A 122 -1.94 5.67 -6.58
N ASP A 123 -1.68 4.56 -7.26
CA ASP A 123 -0.34 4.03 -7.51
C ASP A 123 0.50 3.92 -6.22
N MET A 124 -0.07 3.18 -5.26
CA MET A 124 0.45 3.00 -3.92
C MET A 124 0.48 1.51 -3.60
N TYR A 125 1.53 1.07 -2.91
CA TYR A 125 1.64 -0.31 -2.45
C TYR A 125 0.69 -0.57 -1.29
N VAL A 126 0.22 -1.81 -1.18
CA VAL A 126 -0.63 -2.25 -0.08
C VAL A 126 -0.07 -3.53 0.53
N ILE A 127 0.04 -3.56 1.85
CA ILE A 127 0.32 -4.77 2.62
C ILE A 127 -1.01 -5.31 3.11
N LEU A 128 -1.37 -6.50 2.63
CA LEU A 128 -2.50 -7.28 3.12
C LEU A 128 -2.04 -8.08 4.33
N ASP A 129 -2.58 -7.74 5.50
CA ASP A 129 -2.11 -8.26 6.76
C ASP A 129 -3.23 -9.04 7.45
N PHE A 130 -3.07 -10.36 7.49
CA PHE A 130 -3.90 -11.27 8.28
C PHE A 130 -3.53 -11.08 9.76
N HIS A 131 -4.18 -10.12 10.41
CA HIS A 131 -3.75 -9.55 11.69
C HIS A 131 -4.24 -10.41 12.86
N ASP A 132 -3.51 -11.48 13.11
CA ASP A 132 -3.88 -12.50 14.09
C ASP A 132 -2.75 -12.80 15.07
N HIS A 133 -3.09 -12.98 16.34
CA HIS A 133 -2.18 -13.44 17.38
C HIS A 133 -2.11 -14.96 17.49
N ASN A 134 -3.05 -15.67 16.87
CA ASN A 134 -3.14 -17.12 16.83
C ASN A 134 -3.09 -17.67 15.39
N ALA A 135 -2.37 -16.98 14.49
CA ALA A 135 -2.33 -17.30 13.06
C ALA A 135 -1.92 -18.76 12.76
N GLN A 136 -1.11 -19.38 13.62
CA GLN A 136 -0.74 -20.80 13.53
C GLN A 136 -1.95 -21.75 13.60
N GLN A 137 -3.07 -21.32 14.19
CA GLN A 137 -4.33 -22.07 14.27
C GLN A 137 -5.24 -21.81 13.07
N HIS A 138 -4.97 -20.73 12.31
CA HIS A 138 -5.82 -20.25 11.21
C HIS A 138 -5.13 -20.30 9.85
N VAL A 139 -4.14 -21.18 9.67
CA VAL A 139 -3.38 -21.33 8.42
C VAL A 139 -4.31 -21.56 7.22
N LYS A 140 -5.36 -22.38 7.37
CA LYS A 140 -6.29 -22.68 6.27
C LYS A 140 -7.04 -21.43 5.81
N GLN A 141 -7.46 -20.60 6.74
CA GLN A 141 -8.18 -19.35 6.50
C GLN A 141 -7.27 -18.26 5.93
N ALA A 142 -5.98 -18.29 6.27
CA ALA A 142 -5.00 -17.35 5.73
C ALA A 142 -4.60 -17.66 4.27
N VAL A 143 -4.73 -18.91 3.81
CA VAL A 143 -4.34 -19.34 2.46
C VAL A 143 -5.52 -19.66 1.54
N SER A 144 -6.76 -19.66 2.06
CA SER A 144 -7.91 -20.13 1.29
C SER A 144 -8.26 -19.18 0.14
N GLU A 145 -8.23 -19.75 -1.06
CA GLU A 145 -8.58 -19.20 -2.39
C GLU A 145 -10.07 -18.84 -2.54
#